data_AF-A0A1Y5F291-F1
#
_entry.id   AF-A0A1Y5F291-F1
#
_cell.length_a   1.000
_cell.length_b   1.000
_cell.length_c   1.000
_cell.angle_alpha   90.00
_cell.angle_beta   90.00
_cell.angle_gamma   90.00
#
_symmetry.space_group_name_H-M   'P 1'
#
loop_
_entity.id
_entity.type
_entity.pdbx_description
1 polymer ?
#
loop_
_entity_poly.entity_id
_entity_poly.type
_entity_poly.pdbx_seq_one_letter_code
_entity_poly.pdbx_strand_id
1 'polypeptide(L)'
;MTPEESREFTARLENAALTLLKSVIFRKPDDLARRFGLPIPVVRYWWRNTDQKTKEVNQSTLSPREVKTIRKASQTLEGWEKAKRYRPECGANLTNGKRCKRSVAIRPPEGWDRGALADRCRMHGGLARRIRKKKVAAED
;
A
#
# COMPACT_ATOMS: atom_id res chain seq x y z
N MET A 1 -4.69 2.66 11.65
CA MET A 1 -3.63 1.97 10.90
C MET A 1 -2.34 2.04 11.69
N THR A 2 -1.98 0.95 12.36
CA THR A 2 -0.67 0.73 12.97
C THR A 2 0.38 0.51 11.87
N PRO A 3 1.69 0.52 12.19
CA PRO A 3 2.74 0.23 11.23
C PRO A 3 2.64 -1.19 10.65
N GLU A 4 2.15 -2.15 11.44
CA GLU A 4 1.89 -3.53 11.01
C GLU A 4 0.72 -3.59 10.03
N GLU A 5 -0.41 -2.96 10.38
CA GLU A 5 -1.57 -2.85 9.49
C GLU A 5 -1.20 -2.16 8.16
N SER A 6 -0.29 -1.17 8.19
CA SER A 6 0.21 -0.54 6.97
C SER A 6 1.07 -1.47 6.13
N ARG A 7 1.89 -2.34 6.74
CA ARG A 7 2.69 -3.34 6.02
C ARG A 7 1.79 -4.38 5.36
N GLU A 8 0.84 -4.92 6.11
CA GLU A 8 -0.15 -5.88 5.59
C GLU A 8 -1.00 -5.27 4.47
N PHE A 9 -1.43 -4.03 4.63
CA PHE A 9 -2.15 -3.31 3.58
C PHE A 9 -1.29 -3.16 2.32
N THR A 10 0.00 -2.87 2.47
CA THR A 10 0.92 -2.74 1.32
C THR A 10 1.15 -4.06 0.62
N ALA A 11 1.30 -5.16 1.37
CA ALA A 11 1.39 -6.51 0.80
C ALA A 11 0.10 -6.90 0.05
N ARG A 12 -1.07 -6.49 0.53
CA ARG A 12 -2.34 -6.68 -0.20
C ARG A 12 -2.39 -5.88 -1.50
N LEU A 13 -1.89 -4.63 -1.51
CA LEU A 13 -1.78 -3.83 -2.73
C LEU A 13 -0.81 -4.47 -3.74
N GLU A 14 0.33 -4.96 -3.27
CA GLU A 14 1.31 -5.67 -4.10
C GLU A 14 0.70 -6.91 -4.75
N ASN A 15 0.11 -7.79 -3.96
CA ASN A 15 -0.54 -9.01 -4.46
C ASN A 15 -1.66 -8.71 -5.46
N ALA A 16 -2.46 -7.68 -5.20
CA ALA A 16 -3.51 -7.24 -6.11
C ALA A 16 -2.95 -6.71 -7.43
N ALA A 17 -1.90 -5.87 -7.38
CA ALA A 17 -1.25 -5.34 -8.58
C ALA A 17 -0.64 -6.46 -9.42
N LEU A 18 0.09 -7.39 -8.79
CA LEU A 18 0.69 -8.53 -9.48
C LEU A 18 -0.37 -9.46 -10.09
N THR A 19 -1.50 -9.66 -9.42
CA THR A 19 -2.62 -10.44 -9.96
C THR A 19 -3.11 -9.85 -11.28
N LEU A 20 -3.35 -8.54 -11.32
CA LEU A 20 -3.87 -7.87 -12.53
C LEU A 20 -2.83 -7.83 -13.67
N LEU A 21 -1.55 -7.71 -13.35
CA LEU A 21 -0.46 -7.75 -14.34
C LEU A 21 -0.27 -9.16 -14.91
N LYS A 22 -0.23 -10.19 -14.06
CA LYS A 22 -0.12 -11.59 -14.50
C LYS A 22 -1.29 -12.02 -15.38
N SER A 23 -2.49 -11.50 -15.13
CA SER A 23 -3.68 -11.75 -15.93
C SER A 23 -3.81 -10.84 -17.18
N VAL A 24 -2.79 -10.01 -17.49
CA VAL A 24 -2.79 -9.11 -18.65
C VAL A 24 -4.01 -8.17 -18.70
N ILE A 25 -4.62 -7.89 -17.54
CA ILE A 25 -5.70 -6.89 -17.44
C ILE A 25 -5.11 -5.48 -17.68
N PHE A 26 -3.88 -5.28 -17.22
CA PHE A 26 -3.05 -4.13 -17.58
C PHE A 26 -1.78 -4.66 -18.25
N ARG A 27 -1.45 -4.12 -19.44
CA ARG A 27 -0.28 -4.56 -20.21
C ARG A 27 1.03 -4.06 -19.62
N LYS A 28 1.03 -2.86 -19.01
CA LYS A 28 2.22 -2.24 -18.43
C LYS A 28 2.00 -1.90 -16.95
N PRO A 29 3.02 -2.06 -16.09
CA PRO A 29 2.94 -1.68 -14.69
C PRO A 29 2.62 -0.18 -14.52
N ASP A 30 3.10 0.66 -15.43
CA ASP A 30 2.85 2.09 -15.44
C ASP A 30 1.36 2.44 -15.63
N ASP A 31 0.66 1.72 -16.49
CA ASP A 31 -0.76 1.97 -16.77
C ASP A 31 -1.62 1.63 -15.56
N LEU A 32 -1.32 0.49 -14.91
CA LEU A 32 -1.93 0.10 -13.64
C LEU A 32 -1.65 1.15 -12.55
N ALA A 33 -0.39 1.57 -12.42
CA ALA A 33 0.01 2.55 -11.41
C ALA A 33 -0.74 3.87 -11.57
N ARG A 34 -0.84 4.38 -12.80
CA ARG A 34 -1.59 5.61 -13.12
C ARG A 34 -3.08 5.42 -12.83
N ARG A 35 -3.67 4.28 -13.22
CA ARG A 35 -5.10 4.00 -13.01
C ARG A 35 -5.51 4.07 -11.55
N PHE A 36 -4.69 3.53 -10.65
CA PHE A 36 -5.02 3.47 -9.22
C PHE A 36 -4.28 4.53 -8.38
N GLY A 37 -3.49 5.40 -9.01
CA GLY A 37 -2.73 6.44 -8.33
C GLY A 37 -1.66 5.88 -7.36
N LEU A 38 -1.06 4.75 -7.72
CA LEU A 38 0.10 4.16 -7.05
C LEU A 38 1.39 4.80 -7.59
N PRO A 39 2.49 4.84 -6.82
CA PRO A 39 3.77 5.30 -7.34
C PRO A 39 4.31 4.32 -8.40
N ILE A 40 4.60 4.83 -9.60
CA ILE A 40 5.16 4.03 -10.71
C ILE A 40 6.43 3.26 -10.29
N PRO A 41 7.41 3.85 -9.57
CA PRO A 41 8.61 3.12 -9.18
C PRO A 41 8.32 1.90 -8.31
N VAL A 42 7.30 1.96 -7.46
CA VAL A 42 6.89 0.85 -6.58
C VAL A 42 6.30 -0.29 -7.41
N VAL A 43 5.34 0.01 -8.28
CA VAL A 43 4.70 -1.04 -9.10
C VAL A 43 5.72 -1.68 -10.05
N ARG A 44 6.64 -0.88 -10.62
CA ARG A 44 7.77 -1.39 -11.41
C ARG A 44 8.71 -2.28 -10.59
N TYR A 45 8.96 -1.93 -9.32
CA TYR A 45 9.79 -2.74 -8.43
C TYR A 45 9.13 -4.09 -8.13
N TRP A 46 7.85 -4.09 -7.73
CA TRP A 46 7.08 -5.31 -7.51
C TRP A 46 7.10 -6.22 -8.74
N TRP A 47 6.83 -5.65 -9.93
CA TRP A 47 6.81 -6.44 -11.16
C TRP A 47 8.18 -7.04 -11.51
N ARG A 48 9.27 -6.27 -11.36
CA ARG A 48 10.64 -6.74 -11.61
C ARG A 48 11.07 -7.89 -10.71
N ASN A 49 10.50 -7.99 -9.50
CA ASN A 49 10.80 -9.07 -8.55
C ASN A 49 9.97 -10.34 -8.79
N THR A 50 9.33 -10.47 -9.96
CA THR A 50 8.63 -11.68 -10.37
C THR A 50 9.31 -12.35 -11.56
N ASP A 51 8.87 -13.56 -11.91
CA ASP A 51 9.25 -14.24 -13.14
C ASP A 51 8.64 -13.60 -14.41
N GLN A 52 7.81 -12.57 -14.25
CA GLN A 52 7.11 -11.84 -15.32
C GLN A 52 6.30 -12.74 -16.26
N LYS A 53 5.95 -13.95 -15.82
CA LYS A 53 5.09 -14.86 -16.59
C LYS A 53 3.66 -14.35 -16.55
N THR A 54 3.09 -14.17 -17.74
CA THR A 54 1.73 -13.70 -17.92
C THR A 54 0.85 -14.80 -18.52
N LYS A 55 -0.42 -14.82 -18.12
CA LYS A 55 -1.46 -15.64 -18.73
C LYS A 55 -2.42 -14.69 -19.42
N GLU A 56 -2.49 -14.77 -20.74
CA GLU A 56 -3.49 -14.01 -21.49
C GLU A 56 -4.88 -14.46 -21.07
N VAL A 57 -5.72 -13.47 -20.76
CA VAL A 57 -7.07 -13.71 -20.31
C VAL A 57 -8.02 -13.30 -21.42
N ASN A 58 -8.70 -14.28 -22.00
CA ASN A 58 -9.86 -14.01 -22.82
C ASN A 58 -11.06 -13.77 -21.89
N GLN A 59 -11.57 -12.54 -21.88
CA GLN A 59 -12.63 -12.12 -20.97
C GLN A 59 -13.91 -12.95 -21.13
N SER A 60 -14.19 -13.43 -22.35
CA SER A 60 -15.36 -14.23 -22.68
C SER A 60 -15.31 -15.65 -22.11
N THR A 61 -14.14 -16.15 -21.72
CA THR A 61 -13.93 -17.53 -21.25
C THR A 61 -13.44 -17.58 -19.80
N LEU A 62 -13.52 -16.47 -19.08
CA LEU A 62 -13.07 -16.38 -17.69
C LEU A 62 -13.94 -17.27 -16.79
N SER A 63 -13.29 -18.09 -15.97
CA SER A 63 -14.02 -18.83 -14.93
C SER A 63 -14.60 -17.86 -13.89
N PRO A 64 -15.75 -18.19 -13.25
CA PRO A 64 -16.31 -17.35 -12.19
C PRO A 64 -15.33 -17.06 -11.04
N ARG A 65 -14.41 -18.00 -10.77
CA ARG A 65 -13.35 -17.84 -9.77
C ARG A 65 -12.33 -16.79 -10.18
N GLU A 66 -11.88 -16.80 -11.44
CA GLU A 66 -10.95 -15.80 -11.97
C GLU A 66 -11.59 -14.41 -12.02
N VAL A 67 -12.85 -14.30 -12.46
CA VAL A 67 -13.61 -13.03 -12.43
C VAL A 67 -13.64 -12.45 -11.02
N LYS A 68 -13.95 -13.28 -10.02
CA LYS A 68 -13.99 -12.86 -8.61
C LYS A 68 -12.63 -12.40 -8.11
N THR A 69 -11.56 -13.10 -8.50
CA THR A 69 -10.18 -12.73 -8.14
C THR A 69 -9.78 -11.38 -8.73
N ILE A 70 -10.02 -11.17 -10.04
CA ILE A 70 -9.75 -9.90 -10.73
C ILE A 70 -10.53 -8.76 -10.08
N ARG A 71 -11.83 -8.96 -9.82
CA ARG A 71 -12.68 -7.95 -9.18
C ARG A 71 -12.14 -7.55 -7.80
N LYS A 72 -11.78 -8.54 -6.97
CA LYS A 72 -11.20 -8.29 -5.64
C LYS A 72 -9.87 -7.56 -5.72
N ALA A 73 -9.02 -7.91 -6.68
CA ALA A 73 -7.74 -7.23 -6.89
C ALA A 73 -7.97 -5.75 -7.25
N SER A 74 -8.85 -5.45 -8.21
CA SER A 74 -9.22 -4.07 -8.57
C SER A 74 -9.76 -3.30 -7.36
N GLN A 75 -10.69 -3.89 -6.60
CA GLN A 75 -11.27 -3.27 -5.40
C GLN A 75 -10.20 -2.99 -4.32
N THR A 76 -9.22 -3.89 -4.17
CA THR A 76 -8.10 -3.70 -3.23
C THR A 76 -7.26 -2.49 -3.62
N LEU A 77 -6.97 -2.33 -4.91
CA LEU A 77 -6.21 -1.18 -5.42
C LEU A 77 -7.00 0.13 -5.34
N GLU A 78 -8.32 0.11 -5.58
CA GLU A 78 -9.19 1.27 -5.35
C GLU A 78 -9.19 1.72 -3.88
N GLY A 79 -9.01 0.76 -2.96
CA GLY A 79 -8.82 1.02 -1.54
C GLY A 79 -7.63 1.95 -1.24
N TRP A 80 -6.64 2.05 -2.12
CA TRP A 80 -5.52 2.98 -1.97
C TRP A 80 -5.96 4.44 -2.00
N GLU A 81 -6.88 4.82 -2.88
CA GLU A 81 -7.38 6.20 -2.95
C GLU A 81 -8.08 6.59 -1.64
N LYS A 82 -8.87 5.67 -1.08
CA LYS A 82 -9.50 5.84 0.24
C LYS A 82 -8.44 6.00 1.34
N ALA A 83 -7.41 5.15 1.33
CA ALA A 83 -6.32 5.23 2.29
C ALA A 83 -5.54 6.56 2.20
N LYS A 84 -5.35 7.12 1.00
CA LYS A 84 -4.71 8.43 0.80
C LYS A 84 -5.56 9.59 1.34
N ARG A 85 -6.88 9.54 1.18
CA ARG A 85 -7.80 10.59 1.64
C ARG A 85 -8.04 10.55 3.15
N TYR A 86 -8.34 9.37 3.67
CA TYR A 86 -8.71 9.15 5.07
C TYR A 86 -7.57 8.50 5.86
N ARG A 87 -6.37 9.07 5.72
CA ARG A 87 -5.19 8.62 6.47
C ARG A 87 -5.43 8.80 7.97
N PRO A 88 -5.01 7.84 8.81
CA PRO A 88 -5.13 7.97 10.26
C PRO A 88 -4.34 9.18 10.77
N GLU A 89 -4.73 9.68 11.94
CA GLU A 89 -4.05 10.77 12.61
C GLU A 89 -2.67 10.32 13.15
N CYS A 90 -1.73 11.27 13.22
CA CYS A 90 -0.38 11.06 13.74
C CYS A 90 -0.37 10.64 15.20
N GLY A 91 -1.23 11.24 16.03
CA GLY A 91 -1.39 10.89 17.42
C GLY A 91 -0.17 11.13 18.33
N ALA A 92 0.85 11.87 17.86
CA ALA A 92 2.01 12.24 18.66
C ALA A 92 1.63 13.23 19.77
N ASN A 93 2.19 13.07 20.97
CA ASN A 93 1.98 14.00 22.08
C ASN A 93 2.72 15.31 21.82
N LEU A 94 2.00 16.42 21.92
CA LEU A 94 2.52 17.78 21.80
C LEU A 94 2.94 18.31 23.18
N THR A 95 3.73 19.38 23.21
CA THR A 95 4.19 20.04 24.45
C THR A 95 3.05 20.56 25.33
N ASN A 96 1.89 20.86 24.74
CA ASN A 96 0.68 21.30 25.43
C ASN A 96 -0.21 20.14 25.91
N GLY A 97 0.28 18.90 25.91
CA GLY A 97 -0.48 17.70 26.33
C GLY A 97 -1.51 17.20 25.32
N LYS A 98 -1.78 17.91 24.22
CA LYS A 98 -2.71 17.47 23.17
C LYS A 98 -2.06 16.47 22.22
N ARG A 99 -2.87 15.69 21.48
CA ARG A 99 -2.40 14.80 20.41
C ARG A 99 -2.41 15.48 19.05
N CYS A 100 -1.41 15.20 18.22
CA CYS A 100 -1.33 15.70 16.86
C CYS A 100 -2.41 15.08 15.96
N LYS A 101 -3.31 15.92 15.43
CA LYS A 101 -4.38 15.54 14.50
C LYS A 101 -3.97 15.51 13.03
N ARG A 102 -2.71 15.84 12.69
CA ARG A 102 -2.24 15.77 11.30
C ARG A 102 -2.24 14.32 10.83
N SER A 103 -2.65 14.06 9.59
CA SER A 103 -2.55 12.73 9.01
C SER A 103 -1.12 12.19 9.01
N VAL A 104 -0.99 10.88 9.18
CA VAL A 104 0.29 10.19 8.95
C VAL A 104 0.82 10.46 7.54
N ALA A 105 2.13 10.46 7.39
CA ALA A 105 2.77 10.68 6.10
C ALA A 105 2.59 9.44 5.20
N ILE A 106 2.47 9.65 3.89
CA ILE A 106 2.72 8.58 2.91
C ILE A 106 4.23 8.46 2.75
N ARG A 107 4.75 7.24 2.83
CA ARG A 107 6.17 6.98 2.59
C ARG A 107 6.51 7.17 1.11
N PRO A 108 7.70 7.69 0.79
CA PRO A 108 8.17 7.70 -0.59
C PRO A 108 8.40 6.24 -1.07
N PRO A 109 8.46 5.99 -2.39
CA PRO A 109 8.60 4.66 -2.97
C PRO A 109 9.62 3.74 -2.28
N GLU A 110 10.77 4.30 -1.90
CA GLU A 110 11.89 3.60 -1.26
C GLU A 110 11.58 3.11 0.15
N GLY A 111 10.47 3.52 0.75
CA GLY A 111 10.04 3.13 2.09
C GLY A 111 8.83 2.22 2.14
N TRP A 112 8.32 1.76 1.00
CA TRP A 112 7.10 0.93 0.95
C TRP A 112 7.33 -0.50 1.47
N ASP A 113 8.57 -0.95 1.55
CA ASP A 113 9.00 -2.16 2.27
C ASP A 113 8.54 -2.15 3.75
N ARG A 114 8.45 -0.96 4.34
CA ARG A 114 8.00 -0.72 5.72
C ARG A 114 6.51 -0.34 5.80
N GLY A 115 5.79 -0.43 4.69
CA GLY A 115 4.40 -0.03 4.54
C GLY A 115 4.22 1.35 3.87
N ALA A 116 3.17 1.50 3.08
CA ALA A 116 2.89 2.73 2.32
C ALA A 116 2.59 3.95 3.21
N LEU A 117 2.07 3.74 4.43
CA LEU A 117 1.86 4.79 5.43
C LEU A 117 2.93 4.73 6.51
N ALA A 118 3.34 5.90 6.95
CA ALA A 118 4.22 6.07 8.09
C ALA A 118 3.47 5.97 9.43
N ASP A 119 4.22 5.82 10.51
CA ASP A 119 3.68 5.77 11.87
C ASP A 119 3.18 7.15 12.35
N ARG A 120 3.70 8.24 11.77
CA ARG A 120 3.46 9.63 12.19
C ARG A 120 3.38 10.57 10.99
N CYS A 121 2.97 11.81 11.22
CA CYS A 121 3.02 12.87 10.21
C CYS A 121 4.47 13.33 9.96
N ARG A 122 4.67 14.11 8.88
CA ARG A 122 6.01 14.61 8.49
C ARG A 122 6.72 15.38 9.60
N MET A 123 6.00 16.23 10.35
CA MET A 123 6.57 17.02 11.45
C MET A 123 7.03 16.20 12.64
N HIS A 124 6.42 15.03 12.87
CA HIS A 124 6.72 14.18 14.02
C HIS A 124 7.56 12.95 13.62
N GLY A 125 8.31 13.05 12.53
CA GLY A 125 9.27 12.03 12.11
C GLY A 125 8.68 10.89 11.28
N GLY A 126 7.51 11.07 10.65
CA GLY A 126 6.92 10.04 9.79
C GLY A 126 7.81 9.55 8.65
N LEU A 127 8.69 10.42 8.13
CA LEU A 127 9.63 10.07 7.07
C LEU A 127 10.99 9.57 7.59
N ALA A 128 11.16 9.44 8.91
CA ALA A 128 12.40 8.92 9.47
C ALA A 128 12.66 7.48 8.98
N ARG A 129 13.94 7.17 8.72
CA ARG A 129 14.36 5.84 8.24
C ARG A 129 14.13 4.73 9.28
N ARG A 130 14.12 5.06 10.58
CA ARG A 130 13.82 4.10 11.66
C ARG A 130 12.32 4.02 11.94
N ILE A 131 11.77 2.80 11.85
CA ILE A 131 10.48 2.48 12.47
C ILE A 131 10.69 2.59 13.97
N ARG A 132 9.91 3.42 14.67
CA ARG A 132 9.98 3.46 16.13
C ARG A 132 9.29 2.21 16.66
N LYS A 133 10.06 1.25 17.18
CA LYS A 133 9.49 0.21 18.04
C LYS A 133 8.80 0.93 19.20
N LYS A 134 7.51 0.65 19.41
CA LYS A 134 6.80 1.09 20.60
C LYS A 134 7.58 0.49 21.79
N LYS A 135 7.94 1.30 22.79
CA LYS A 135 8.40 0.73 24.07
C LYS A 135 7.22 -0.08 24.58
N VAL A 136 7.34 -1.41 24.54
CA VAL A 136 6.45 -2.28 25.32
C VAL A 136 6.78 -1.89 26.76
N ALA A 137 5.82 -1.27 27.45
CA ALA A 137 5.95 -1.17 28.89
C ALA A 137 5.95 -2.61 29.38
N ALA A 138 7.05 -3.03 30.00
CA ALA A 138 7.03 -4.26 30.78
C ALA A 138 5.92 -4.04 31.82
N GLU A 139 4.88 -4.87 31.75
CA GLU A 139 3.94 -5.00 32.85
C GLU A 139 4.72 -5.66 33.99
N ASP A 140 4.89 -4.93 35.08
CA ASP A 140 5.28 -5.47 36.40
C ASP A 140 4.08 -6.19 37.02
#